data_AF-A0A919S2T5-F1
#
_entry.id   AF-A0A919S2T5-F1
#
_cell.length_a   1.000
_cell.length_b   1.000
_cell.length_c   1.000
_cell.angle_alpha   90.00
_cell.angle_beta   90.00
_cell.angle_gamma   90.00
#
_symmetry.space_group_name_H-M   'P 1'
#
loop_
_entity.id
_entity.type
_entity.pdbx_description
1 polymer ?
#
loop_
_entity_poly.entity_id
_entity_poly.type
_entity_poly.pdbx_seq_one_letter_code
_entity_poly.pdbx_strand_id
1 'polypeptide(L)' 'MTSVNPDDVRTEALFVSDLQRSQQPTPELIRAAVTATVDRLGESGCAALVAQEFGEHPDCALGRMQWARTAVRGAYAAA' A
#
# COMPACT_ATOMS: atom_id res chain seq x y z
N MET A 1 15.77 2.94 -15.59
CA MET A 1 15.01 2.59 -14.38
C MET A 1 14.88 3.84 -13.55
N THR A 2 13.75 4.55 -13.64
CA THR A 2 13.44 5.65 -12.73
C THR A 2 13.49 5.10 -11.32
N SER A 3 14.27 5.74 -10.44
CA SER A 3 14.28 5.37 -9.02
C SER A 3 12.83 5.41 -8.53
N VAL A 4 12.28 4.24 -8.20
CA VAL A 4 10.95 4.17 -7.60
C VAL A 4 11.06 4.84 -6.24
N ASN A 5 10.17 5.78 -5.95
CA ASN A 5 10.12 6.42 -4.65
C ASN A 5 9.76 5.33 -3.62
N PRO A 6 10.52 5.13 -2.53
CA PRO A 6 10.20 4.11 -1.52
C PRO A 6 8.78 4.25 -0.96
N ASP A 7 8.22 5.46 -0.96
CA ASP A 7 6.83 5.67 -0.56
C ASP A 7 5.80 5.14 -1.56
N ASP A 8 6.13 5.04 -2.85
CA ASP A 8 5.25 4.44 -3.85
C ASP A 8 5.16 2.92 -3.62
N VAL A 9 6.29 2.22 -3.45
CA VAL A 9 6.31 0.79 -3.11
C VAL A 9 5.54 0.51 -1.81
N ARG A 10 5.77 1.31 -0.75
CA ARG A 10 5.05 1.16 0.51
C ARG A 10 3.55 1.37 0.34
N THR A 11 3.15 2.35 -0.48
CA THR A 11 1.74 2.66 -0.74
C THR A 11 1.06 1.53 -1.52
N GLU A 12 1.70 1.02 -2.56
CA GLU A 12 1.20 -0.09 -3.38
C GLU A 12 1.10 -1.38 -2.54
N ALA A 13 2.11 -1.67 -1.73
CA ALA A 13 2.09 -2.80 -0.81
C ALA A 13 0.94 -2.68 0.21
N LEU A 14 0.74 -1.52 0.82
CA LEU A 14 -0.39 -1.32 1.74
C LEU A 14 -1.73 -1.43 1.02
N PHE A 15 -1.83 -0.90 -0.20
CA PHE A 15 -3.04 -0.97 -1.03
C PHE A 15 -3.48 -2.42 -1.23
N VAL A 16 -2.57 -3.32 -1.62
CA VAL A 16 -2.86 -4.74 -1.93
C VAL A 16 -2.80 -5.66 -0.69
N SER A 17 -2.54 -5.11 0.50
CA SER A 17 -2.56 -5.87 1.75
C SER A 17 -3.99 -6.12 2.25
N ASP A 18 -4.15 -7.10 3.14
CA ASP A 18 -5.44 -7.38 3.80
C ASP A 18 -5.79 -6.38 4.91
N LEU A 19 -4.88 -5.45 5.26
CA LEU A 19 -5.09 -4.50 6.34
C LEU A 19 -6.16 -3.46 5.93
N GLN A 20 -7.18 -3.27 6.76
CA GLN A 20 -8.31 -2.38 6.46
C GLN A 20 -8.28 -1.09 7.30
N ARG A 21 -8.77 0.00 6.71
CA ARG A 21 -8.96 1.28 7.40
C ARG A 21 -9.83 1.16 8.66
N SER A 22 -10.88 0.34 8.59
CA SER A 22 -11.85 0.13 9.69
C SER A 22 -11.22 -0.47 10.94
N GLN A 23 -10.10 -1.19 10.81
CA GLN A 23 -9.36 -1.75 11.93
C GLN A 23 -8.59 -0.69 12.73
N GLN A 24 -8.57 0.57 12.28
CA GLN A 24 -7.85 1.67 12.92
C GLN A 24 -6.38 1.30 13.22
N PRO A 25 -5.61 0.86 12.21
CA PRO A 25 -4.30 0.28 12.44
C PRO A 25 -3.29 1.30 12.97
N THR A 26 -2.42 0.83 13.87
CA THR A 26 -1.28 1.63 14.36
C THR A 26 -0.20 1.74 13.29
N PRO A 27 0.73 2.72 13.40
CA PRO A 27 1.89 2.81 12.52
C PRO A 27 2.70 1.50 12.42
N GLU A 28 2.84 0.76 13.53
CA GLU A 28 3.58 -0.50 13.59
C GLU A 28 2.88 -1.58 12.75
N LEU A 29 1.56 -1.69 12.84
CA LEU A 29 0.77 -2.62 12.04
C LEU A 29 0.83 -2.26 10.55
N ILE A 30 0.81 -0.98 10.21
CA ILE A 30 0.98 -0.52 8.82
C ILE A 30 2.36 -0.93 8.29
N ARG A 31 3.44 -0.67 9.04
CA ARG A 31 4.80 -1.06 8.64
C ARG A 31 4.92 -2.58 8.48
N ALA A 32 4.38 -3.35 9.41
CA ALA A 32 4.38 -4.80 9.35
C ALA A 32 3.62 -5.35 8.13
N ALA A 33 2.43 -4.80 7.84
CA ALA A 33 1.64 -5.19 6.67
C ALA A 33 2.36 -4.86 5.35
N VAL A 34 3.00 -3.69 5.28
CA VAL A 34 3.81 -3.30 4.12
C VAL A 34 4.96 -4.30 3.92
N THR A 35 5.76 -4.57 4.95
CA THR A 35 6.89 -5.52 4.86
C THR A 35 6.40 -6.90 4.43
N ALA A 36 5.38 -7.45 5.10
CA ALA A 36 4.86 -8.77 4.77
C ALA A 36 4.31 -8.85 3.34
N THR A 37 3.74 -7.77 2.82
CA THR A 37 3.19 -7.73 1.47
C THR A 37 4.29 -7.63 0.42
N VAL A 38 5.32 -6.80 0.66
CA VAL A 38 6.50 -6.72 -0.21
C VAL A 38 7.26 -8.06 -0.22
N ASP A 39 7.43 -8.70 0.93
CA ASP A 39 8.11 -10.00 1.02
C ASP A 39 7.37 -11.09 0.23
N ARG A 40 6.03 -11.03 0.20
CA ARG A 40 5.18 -12.00 -0.50
C ARG A 40 5.10 -11.75 -2.00
N LEU A 41 5.02 -10.50 -2.44
CA LEU A 41 4.67 -10.14 -3.81
C LEU A 41 5.83 -9.51 -4.60
N GLY A 42 6.81 -8.95 -3.91
CA GLY A 42 7.78 -8.02 -4.49
C GLY A 42 7.12 -6.72 -4.98
N GLU A 43 7.96 -5.76 -5.38
CA GLU A 43 7.52 -4.45 -5.89
C GLU A 43 6.65 -4.60 -7.14
N SER A 44 7.10 -5.39 -8.12
CA SER A 44 6.37 -5.60 -9.37
C SER A 44 5.03 -6.32 -9.17
N GLY A 45 4.94 -7.24 -8.20
CA GLY A 45 3.68 -7.91 -7.87
C GLY A 45 2.68 -6.95 -7.21
N CYS A 46 3.14 -6.05 -6.35
CA CYS A 46 2.30 -4.99 -5.78
C CYS A 46 1.76 -4.08 -6.89
N ALA A 47 2.62 -3.59 -7.78
CA ALA A 47 2.21 -2.75 -8.90
C ALA A 47 1.22 -3.45 -9.85
N ALA A 48 1.43 -4.74 -10.14
CA ALA A 48 0.55 -5.52 -11.00
C ALA A 48 -0.87 -5.67 -10.41
N LEU A 49 -0.97 -5.96 -9.10
CA LEU A 49 -2.26 -6.07 -8.42
C LEU A 49 -2.95 -4.70 -8.28
N VAL A 50 -2.20 -3.62 -8.05
CA VAL A 50 -2.76 -2.26 -8.10
C VAL A 50 -3.37 -2.01 -9.48
N ALA A 51 -2.63 -2.29 -10.56
CA ALA A 51 -3.13 -2.10 -11.91
C ALA A 51 -4.37 -2.95 -12.21
N GLN A 52 -4.41 -4.20 -11.72
CA GLN A 52 -5.58 -5.06 -11.82
C GLN A 52 -6.80 -4.45 -11.13
N GLU A 53 -6.68 -4.05 -9.86
CA GLU A 53 -7.79 -3.48 -9.10
C GLU A 53 -8.32 -2.18 -9.73
N PHE A 54 -7.44 -1.33 -10.28
CA PHE A 54 -7.87 -0.15 -11.02
C PHE A 54 -8.55 -0.48 -12.36
N GLY A 55 -8.25 -1.61 -12.97
CA GLY A 55 -8.91 -2.08 -14.19
C GLY A 55 -10.28 -2.72 -13.92
N GLU A 56 -10.40 -3.47 -12.83
CA GLU A 56 -11.62 -4.20 -12.48
C GLU A 56 -12.61 -3.36 -11.65
N HIS A 57 -12.11 -2.61 -10.67
CA HIS A 57 -12.92 -1.87 -9.68
C HIS A 57 -12.36 -0.46 -9.42
N PRO A 58 -12.37 0.45 -10.41
CA PRO A 58 -11.73 1.76 -10.32
C PRO A 58 -12.23 2.63 -9.16
N ASP A 59 -13.54 2.62 -8.88
CA ASP A 59 -14.14 3.42 -7.79
C ASP A 59 -13.68 2.93 -6.41
N CYS A 60 -13.61 1.61 -6.21
CA CYS A 60 -13.11 1.01 -4.97
C CYS A 60 -11.61 1.25 -4.79
N ALA A 61 -10.84 1.10 -5.88
CA ALA A 61 -9.41 1.32 -5.90
C ALA A 61 -9.05 2.77 -5.53
N LEU A 62 -9.78 3.77 -6.03
CA LEU A 62 -9.51 5.18 -5.68
C LEU A 62 -9.57 5.43 -4.17
N GLY A 63 -10.63 4.96 -3.51
CA GLY A 63 -10.79 5.12 -2.06
C GLY A 63 -9.68 4.40 -1.27
N ARG A 64 -9.31 3.19 -1.71
CA ARG A 64 -8.23 2.39 -1.13
C ARG A 64 -6.87 3.08 -1.26
N MET A 65 -6.56 3.62 -2.44
CA MET A 65 -5.29 4.29 -2.74
C MET A 65 -5.11 5.57 -1.92
N GLN A 66 -6.17 6.38 -1.81
CA GLN A 66 -6.14 7.60 -1.00
C GLN A 66 -5.88 7.29 0.48
N TRP A 67 -6.52 6.24 1.01
CA TRP A 67 -6.25 5.78 2.37
C TRP A 67 -4.82 5.27 2.51
N ALA A 68 -4.36 4.39 1.62
CA ALA A 68 -3.03 3.79 1.70
C ALA A 68 -1.93 4.86 1.70
N ARG A 69 -2.02 5.84 0.79
CA ARG A 69 -1.06 6.95 0.70
C ARG A 69 -1.00 7.78 1.98
N THR A 70 -2.15 8.05 2.59
CA THR A 70 -2.25 8.83 3.84
C THR A 70 -1.71 8.03 5.02
N ALA A 71 -2.05 6.75 5.11
CA ALA A 71 -1.61 5.84 6.16
C ALA A 71 -0.09 5.60 6.12
N VAL A 72 0.49 5.37 4.93
CA VAL A 72 1.95 5.23 4.76
C VAL A 72 2.67 6.51 5.18
N ARG A 73 2.22 7.68 4.70
CA ARG A 73 2.82 8.96 5.13
C ARG A 73 2.81 9.12 6.64
N GLY A 74 1.67 8.84 7.29
CA GLY A 74 1.57 8.90 8.75
C GLY A 74 2.48 7.91 9.47
N ALA A 75 2.58 6.67 8.97
CA ALA A 75 3.35 5.61 9.60
C ALA A 75 4.88 5.76 9.45
N TYR A 76 5.33 6.49 8.44
CA TYR A 76 6.76 6.67 8.12
C TYR A 76 7.28 8.11 8.33
N ALA A 77 6.42 9.08 8.65
CA ALA A 77 6.85 10.46 8.96
C ALA A 77 7.56 10.62 10.32
N ALA A 78 7.47 9.63 11.21
CA ALA A 78 8.06 9.65 12.56
C ALA A 78 9.33 8.79 12.70
N ALA A 79 9.96 8.42 11.57
CA ALA A 79 11.20 7.64 11.55
C ALA A 79 12.42 8.53 11.25
#